data_AF-A0A150MZQ8-F1
#
_entry.id   AF-A0A150MZQ8-F1
#
_cell.length_a   1.000
_cell.length_b   1.000
_cell.length_c   1.000
_cell.angle_alpha   90.00
_cell.angle_beta   90.00
_cell.angle_gamma   90.00
#
_symmetry.space_group_name_H-M   'P 1'
#
loop_
_entity.id
_entity.type
_entity.pdbx_description
1 polymer ?
#
loop_
_entity_poly.entity_id
_entity_poly.type
_entity_poly.pdbx_seq_one_letter_code
_entity_poly.pdbx_strand_id
1 'polypeptide(L)'
;MHALDYFFSLWKLKNKDVAEYLGIPAPQINDWKKGRRPIPKHHLEKLCELFNIPKEKSYLLQKESLTKIDRLEIEIILYKAKLKNFVEGDDEQINKAIRMNFEAYIAACERNIEALKVLKQLEDELFGCSHVPQLFYKNLEKVKCLIEEIKNGM
;
A
#
# COMPACT_ATOMS: atom_id res chain seq x y z
N MET A 1 5.47 -11.49 -4.38
CA MET A 1 4.10 -11.40 -4.94
C MET A 1 4.05 -10.16 -5.80
N HIS A 2 3.62 -10.32 -7.05
CA HIS A 2 3.52 -9.23 -8.01
C HIS A 2 2.42 -8.24 -7.59
N ALA A 3 2.57 -6.96 -7.91
CA ALA A 3 1.63 -5.93 -7.52
C ALA A 3 0.21 -6.17 -8.05
N LEU A 4 0.07 -6.54 -9.33
CA LEU A 4 -1.24 -6.91 -9.91
C LEU A 4 -1.95 -8.03 -9.12
N ASP A 5 -1.24 -9.03 -8.59
CA ASP A 5 -1.89 -10.04 -7.75
C ASP A 5 -2.47 -9.42 -6.48
N TYR A 6 -1.75 -8.47 -5.89
CA TYR A 6 -2.22 -7.77 -4.70
C TYR A 6 -3.45 -6.90 -4.98
N PHE A 7 -3.40 -6.06 -6.02
CA PHE A 7 -4.54 -5.27 -6.45
C PHE A 7 -5.76 -6.15 -6.72
N PHE A 8 -5.58 -7.26 -7.43
CA PHE A 8 -6.69 -8.16 -7.77
C PHE A 8 -7.28 -8.79 -6.51
N SER A 9 -6.44 -9.20 -5.56
CA SER A 9 -6.90 -9.76 -4.28
C SER A 9 -7.71 -8.76 -3.46
N LEU A 10 -7.26 -7.51 -3.40
CA LEU A 10 -7.89 -6.45 -2.59
C LEU A 10 -9.23 -6.00 -3.19
N TRP A 11 -9.30 -5.89 -4.52
CA TRP A 11 -10.54 -5.58 -5.24
C TRP A 11 -11.43 -6.80 -5.49
N LYS A 12 -11.01 -7.99 -5.06
CA LYS A 12 -11.71 -9.27 -5.28
C LYS A 12 -11.97 -9.57 -6.77
N LEU A 13 -11.06 -9.17 -7.64
CA LEU A 13 -11.12 -9.40 -9.08
C LEU A 13 -10.32 -10.64 -9.47
N LYS A 14 -10.81 -11.39 -10.46
CA LYS A 14 -10.07 -12.51 -11.08
C LYS A 14 -9.41 -12.05 -12.37
N ASN A 15 -8.41 -12.80 -12.83
CA ASN A 15 -7.71 -12.50 -14.09
C ASN A 15 -8.65 -12.40 -15.29
N LYS A 16 -9.70 -13.23 -15.31
CA LYS A 16 -10.70 -13.20 -16.39
C LYS A 16 -11.47 -11.88 -16.42
N ASP A 17 -11.86 -11.35 -15.25
CA ASP A 17 -12.71 -10.16 -15.14
C ASP A 17 -11.93 -8.93 -15.64
N VAL A 18 -10.66 -8.84 -15.27
CA VAL A 18 -9.77 -7.76 -15.73
C VAL A 18 -9.40 -7.90 -17.20
N ALA A 19 -9.18 -9.12 -17.69
CA ALA A 19 -8.89 -9.36 -19.10
C ALA A 19 -10.07 -8.95 -20.01
N GLU A 20 -11.29 -9.28 -19.60
CA GLU A 20 -12.53 -8.86 -20.27
C GLU A 20 -12.68 -7.34 -20.27
N TYR A 21 -12.49 -6.69 -19.12
CA TYR A 21 -12.49 -5.22 -19.00
C TYR A 21 -11.46 -4.55 -19.94
N LEU A 22 -10.28 -5.15 -20.10
CA LEU A 22 -9.23 -4.61 -20.96
C LEU A 22 -9.39 -4.98 -22.44
N GLY A 23 -10.27 -5.93 -22.79
CA GLY A 23 -10.44 -6.44 -24.15
C GLY A 23 -9.26 -7.29 -24.63
N ILE A 24 -8.62 -8.05 -23.74
CA ILE A 24 -7.43 -8.86 -24.04
C ILE A 24 -7.61 -10.33 -23.62
N PRO A 25 -6.82 -11.27 -24.17
CA PRO A 25 -6.81 -12.65 -23.70
C PRO A 25 -6.29 -12.77 -22.25
N ALA A 26 -6.96 -13.56 -21.41
CA ALA A 26 -6.57 -13.79 -20.01
C ALA A 26 -5.10 -14.23 -19.80
N PRO A 27 -4.46 -15.03 -20.70
CA PRO A 27 -3.04 -15.33 -20.58
C PRO A 27 -2.12 -14.10 -20.56
N GLN A 28 -2.52 -12.99 -21.18
CA GLN A 28 -1.73 -11.76 -21.18
C GLN A 28 -1.59 -11.13 -19.79
N ILE A 29 -2.63 -11.22 -18.96
CA ILE A 29 -2.56 -10.82 -17.54
C ILE A 29 -1.52 -11.66 -16.80
N ASN A 30 -1.46 -12.96 -17.07
CA ASN A 30 -0.49 -13.85 -16.43
C ASN A 30 0.95 -13.53 -16.85
N ASP A 31 1.16 -13.14 -18.11
CA ASP A 31 2.49 -12.72 -18.57
C ASP A 31 2.96 -11.46 -17.85
N TRP A 32 2.06 -10.48 -17.63
CA TRP A 32 2.38 -9.27 -16.85
C TRP A 32 2.73 -9.61 -15.41
N LYS A 33 1.92 -10.45 -14.75
CA LYS A 33 2.16 -10.90 -13.36
C LYS A 33 3.48 -11.67 -13.19
N LYS A 34 3.94 -12.33 -14.26
CA LYS A 34 5.21 -13.08 -14.30
C LYS A 34 6.40 -12.21 -14.74
N GLY A 35 6.20 -10.93 -15.04
CA GLY A 35 7.26 -10.05 -15.54
C GLY A 35 7.76 -10.40 -16.95
N ARG A 36 7.07 -11.27 -17.69
CA ARG A 36 7.51 -11.71 -19.05
C ARG A 36 7.44 -10.59 -20.08
N ARG A 37 6.54 -9.65 -19.89
CA ARG A 37 6.40 -8.42 -20.68
C ARG A 37 5.81 -7.31 -19.83
N PRO A 38 6.18 -6.03 -20.08
CA PRO A 38 5.58 -4.91 -19.38
C PRO A 38 4.12 -4.70 -19.78
N ILE A 39 3.39 -3.95 -18.95
CA ILE A 39 2.02 -3.53 -19.23
C ILE A 39 2.07 -2.38 -20.24
N PRO A 40 1.42 -2.48 -21.43
CA PRO A 40 1.35 -1.37 -22.37
C PRO A 40 0.69 -0.13 -21.75
N LYS A 41 1.16 1.08 -22.13
CA LYS A 41 0.71 2.35 -21.55
C LYS A 41 -0.82 2.52 -21.51
N HIS A 42 -1.51 2.23 -22.60
CA HIS A 42 -2.97 2.36 -22.67
C HIS A 42 -3.70 1.39 -21.73
N HIS A 43 -3.15 0.20 -21.47
CA HIS A 43 -3.71 -0.72 -20.47
C HIS A 43 -3.37 -0.31 -19.05
N LEU A 44 -2.18 0.27 -18.83
CA LEU A 44 -1.80 0.84 -17.54
C LEU A 44 -2.77 1.96 -17.14
N GLU A 45 -3.11 2.84 -18.07
CA GLU A 45 -4.09 3.93 -17.87
C GLU A 45 -5.47 3.37 -17.48
N LYS A 46 -5.98 2.38 -18.22
CA LYS A 46 -7.25 1.69 -17.87
C LYS A 46 -7.22 1.01 -16.51
N LEU A 47 -6.09 0.38 -16.15
CA LEU A 47 -5.93 -0.24 -14.82
C LEU A 47 -5.87 0.81 -13.71
N CYS A 48 -5.24 1.97 -13.96
CA CYS A 48 -5.26 3.08 -13.02
C CYS A 48 -6.68 3.60 -12.79
N GLU A 49 -7.50 3.71 -13.85
CA GLU A 49 -8.91 4.06 -13.73
C GLU A 49 -9.70 3.02 -12.93
N LEU A 50 -9.57 1.74 -13.29
CA LEU A 50 -10.24 0.62 -12.60
C LEU A 50 -9.97 0.61 -11.10
N PHE A 51 -8.73 0.84 -10.71
CA PHE A 51 -8.29 0.79 -9.30
C PHE A 51 -8.27 2.17 -8.62
N ASN A 52 -8.70 3.25 -9.28
CA ASN A 52 -8.60 4.63 -8.79
C ASN A 52 -7.16 5.00 -8.32
N ILE A 53 -6.15 4.55 -9.07
CA ILE A 53 -4.73 4.83 -8.78
C ILE A 53 -4.36 6.23 -9.31
N PRO A 54 -3.82 7.13 -8.47
CA PRO A 54 -3.27 8.40 -8.93
C PRO A 54 -2.15 8.20 -9.97
N LYS A 55 -2.03 9.10 -10.95
CA LYS A 55 -1.08 8.94 -12.08
C LYS A 55 0.35 8.75 -11.60
N GLU A 56 0.76 9.49 -10.58
CA GLU A 56 2.07 9.43 -9.93
C GLU A 56 2.36 8.10 -9.21
N LYS A 57 1.32 7.29 -8.95
CA LYS A 57 1.41 5.96 -8.34
C LYS A 57 1.24 4.80 -9.34
N SER A 58 1.11 5.09 -10.64
CA SER A 58 0.96 4.08 -11.69
C SER A 58 2.11 3.06 -11.75
N TYR A 59 3.31 3.45 -11.30
CA TYR A 59 4.47 2.54 -11.20
C TYR A 59 4.19 1.31 -10.32
N LEU A 60 3.28 1.42 -9.33
CA LEU A 60 2.97 0.32 -8.42
C LEU A 60 2.47 -0.90 -9.18
N LEU A 61 1.67 -0.73 -10.24
CA LEU A 61 1.10 -1.85 -11.02
C LEU A 61 2.16 -2.74 -11.67
N GLN A 62 3.38 -2.23 -11.86
CA GLN A 62 4.46 -2.90 -12.55
C GLN A 62 5.50 -3.51 -11.61
N LYS A 63 5.31 -3.40 -10.28
CA LYS A 63 6.26 -3.97 -9.32
C LYS A 63 6.16 -5.49 -9.26
N GLU A 64 7.26 -6.17 -9.57
CA GLU A 64 7.41 -7.62 -9.44
C GLU A 64 7.37 -8.10 -7.98
N SER A 65 7.92 -7.30 -7.08
CA SER A 65 7.93 -7.54 -5.65
C SER A 65 7.47 -6.30 -4.88
N LEU A 66 6.50 -6.50 -3.99
CA LEU A 66 6.01 -5.46 -3.10
C LEU A 66 6.77 -5.45 -1.78
N THR A 67 7.35 -4.30 -1.45
CA THR A 67 7.81 -4.01 -0.10
C THR A 67 6.62 -3.82 0.85
N LYS A 68 6.88 -3.74 2.17
CA LYS A 68 5.84 -3.41 3.15
C LYS A 68 5.25 -2.02 2.90
N ILE A 69 6.08 -1.04 2.52
CA ILE A 69 5.62 0.30 2.14
C ILE A 69 4.69 0.22 0.93
N ASP A 70 5.08 -0.52 -0.12
CA ASP A 70 4.24 -0.63 -1.32
C ASP A 70 2.84 -1.20 -1.03
N ARG A 71 2.76 -2.20 -0.13
CA ARG A 71 1.48 -2.77 0.28
C ARG A 71 0.60 -1.74 0.99
N LEU A 72 1.18 -0.98 1.91
CA LEU A 72 0.48 0.10 2.61
C LEU A 72 0.03 1.20 1.64
N GLU A 73 0.85 1.56 0.65
CA GLU A 73 0.46 2.52 -0.39
C GLU A 73 -0.74 2.02 -1.21
N ILE A 74 -0.74 0.74 -1.61
CA ILE A 74 -1.85 0.13 -2.34
C ILE A 74 -3.13 0.08 -1.49
N GLU A 75 -3.02 -0.22 -0.20
CA GLU A 75 -4.16 -0.19 0.73
C GLU A 75 -4.71 1.22 0.92
N ILE A 76 -3.85 2.24 1.04
CA ILE A 76 -4.29 3.63 1.07
C ILE A 76 -5.09 3.98 -0.19
N ILE A 77 -4.63 3.55 -1.37
CA ILE A 77 -5.37 3.75 -2.64
C ILE A 77 -6.75 3.10 -2.57
N LEU A 78 -6.86 1.86 -2.10
CA LEU A 78 -8.14 1.16 -1.94
C LEU A 78 -9.08 1.94 -1.02
N TYR A 79 -8.62 2.35 0.16
CA TYR A 79 -9.47 3.01 1.14
C TYR A 79 -9.85 4.43 0.71
N LYS A 80 -8.96 5.16 0.02
CA LYS A 80 -9.30 6.44 -0.62
C LYS A 80 -10.36 6.25 -1.71
N ALA A 81 -10.28 5.18 -2.49
CA ALA A 81 -11.30 4.83 -3.50
C ALA A 81 -12.65 4.47 -2.84
N LYS A 82 -12.63 3.70 -1.75
CA LYS A 82 -13.84 3.38 -0.97
C LYS A 82 -14.49 4.63 -0.40
N LEU A 83 -13.70 5.56 0.14
CA LEU A 83 -14.20 6.82 0.69
C LEU A 83 -14.80 7.72 -0.40
N LYS A 84 -14.12 7.82 -1.56
CA LYS A 84 -14.59 8.61 -2.70
C LYS A 84 -15.90 8.08 -3.28
N ASN A 85 -16.04 6.76 -3.37
CA ASN A 85 -17.21 6.09 -3.93
C ASN A 85 -18.24 5.70 -2.85
N PHE A 86 -18.08 6.20 -1.62
CA PHE A 86 -19.01 5.92 -0.53
C PHE A 86 -20.35 6.58 -0.83
N VAL A 87 -21.41 5.77 -0.86
CA VAL A 87 -22.79 6.24 -1.00
C VAL A 87 -23.41 6.27 0.39
N GLU A 88 -23.87 7.45 0.80
CA GLU A 88 -24.52 7.65 2.09
C GLU A 88 -25.86 6.92 2.15
N GLY A 89 -26.11 6.23 3.26
CA GLY A 89 -27.44 5.74 3.61
C GLY A 89 -28.24 6.78 4.40
N ASP A 90 -29.41 6.39 4.90
CA ASP A 90 -30.31 7.31 5.62
C ASP A 90 -29.81 7.71 7.02
N ASP A 91 -28.95 6.90 7.64
CA ASP A 91 -28.43 7.15 9.00
C ASP A 91 -27.10 7.91 8.96
N GLU A 92 -27.16 9.21 9.31
CA GLU A 92 -26.00 10.10 9.33
C GLU A 92 -24.92 9.65 10.33
N GLN A 93 -25.29 9.08 11.47
CA GLN A 93 -24.33 8.64 12.49
C GLN A 93 -23.54 7.43 11.99
N ILE A 94 -24.23 6.49 11.34
CA ILE A 94 -23.58 5.33 10.70
C ILE A 94 -22.67 5.79 9.56
N ASN A 95 -23.14 6.68 8.70
CA ASN A 95 -22.33 7.23 7.60
C ASN A 95 -21.04 7.88 8.12
N LYS A 96 -21.16 8.69 9.17
CA LYS A 96 -20.02 9.34 9.82
C LYS A 96 -19.05 8.31 10.40
N ALA A 97 -19.54 7.30 11.10
CA ALA A 97 -18.70 6.25 11.67
C ALA A 97 -17.93 5.47 10.59
N ILE A 98 -18.56 5.16 9.47
CA ILE A 98 -17.91 4.47 8.33
C ILE A 98 -16.79 5.34 7.74
N ARG A 99 -17.07 6.62 7.47
CA ARG A 99 -16.05 7.56 6.96
C ARG A 99 -14.86 7.67 7.91
N MET A 100 -15.13 7.87 9.20
CA MET A 100 -14.10 7.94 10.25
C MET A 100 -13.25 6.67 10.30
N ASN A 101 -13.85 5.49 10.15
CA ASN A 101 -13.10 4.23 10.13
C ASN A 101 -12.15 4.13 8.93
N PHE A 102 -12.59 4.56 7.73
CA PHE A 102 -11.71 4.58 6.56
C PHE A 102 -10.58 5.61 6.71
N GLU A 103 -10.89 6.81 7.19
CA GLU A 103 -9.90 7.87 7.45
C GLU A 103 -8.87 7.43 8.51
N ALA A 104 -9.32 6.81 9.61
CA ALA A 104 -8.45 6.29 10.65
C ALA A 104 -7.52 5.18 10.11
N TYR A 105 -8.02 4.30 9.25
CA TYR A 105 -7.21 3.27 8.59
C TYR A 105 -6.14 3.87 7.69
N ILE A 106 -6.51 4.86 6.86
CA ILE A 106 -5.58 5.58 5.98
C ILE A 106 -4.48 6.24 6.82
N ALA A 107 -4.86 6.98 7.87
CA ALA A 107 -3.93 7.65 8.76
C ALA A 107 -2.97 6.66 9.45
N ALA A 108 -3.46 5.49 9.87
CA ALA A 108 -2.61 4.44 10.43
C ALA A 108 -1.60 3.90 9.41
N CYS A 109 -2.01 3.70 8.15
CA CYS A 109 -1.11 3.28 7.09
C CYS A 109 -0.05 4.36 6.80
N GLU A 110 -0.44 5.63 6.74
CA GLU A 110 0.48 6.75 6.51
C GLU A 110 1.53 6.86 7.63
N ARG A 111 1.12 6.72 8.90
CA ARG A 111 2.06 6.64 10.04
C ARG A 111 3.03 5.46 9.92
N ASN A 112 2.52 4.29 9.53
CA ASN A 112 3.35 3.09 9.38
C ASN A 112 4.37 3.25 8.24
N ILE A 113 3.98 3.86 7.12
CA ILE A 113 4.89 4.18 6.03
C ILE A 113 6.02 5.09 6.53
N GLU A 114 5.68 6.14 7.27
CA GLU A 114 6.67 7.09 7.76
C GLU A 114 7.66 6.45 8.73
N ALA A 115 7.16 5.64 9.68
CA ALA A 115 8.01 4.86 10.57
C ALA A 115 8.96 3.92 9.82
N LEU A 116 8.47 3.23 8.77
CA LEU A 116 9.28 2.32 7.97
C LEU A 116 10.35 3.07 7.16
N LYS A 117 10.07 4.29 6.68
CA LYS A 117 11.07 5.13 6.01
C LYS A 117 12.19 5.55 6.96
N VAL A 118 11.84 5.99 8.17
CA VAL A 118 12.82 6.36 9.20
C VAL A 118 13.69 5.15 9.58
N LEU A 119 13.09 3.98 9.76
CA LEU A 119 13.83 2.74 10.03
C LEU A 119 14.80 2.40 8.91
N LYS A 120 14.35 2.48 7.65
CA LYS A 120 15.22 2.22 6.50
C LYS A 120 16.39 3.21 6.43
N GLN A 121 16.13 4.50 6.64
CA GLN A 121 17.18 5.50 6.67
C GLN A 121 18.21 5.19 7.76
N LEU A 122 17.76 4.81 8.95
CA LEU A 122 18.63 4.42 10.05
C LEU A 122 19.44 3.16 9.72
N GLU A 123 18.82 2.15 9.10
CA GLU A 123 19.51 0.94 8.64
C GLU A 123 20.60 1.27 7.61
N ASP A 124 20.30 2.14 6.66
CA ASP A 124 21.24 2.58 5.62
C ASP A 124 22.42 3.36 6.23
N GLU A 125 22.17 4.24 7.22
CA GLU A 125 23.21 5.00 7.93
C GLU A 125 24.09 4.13 8.84
N LEU A 126 23.54 3.06 9.40
CA LEU A 126 24.28 2.13 10.25
C LEU A 126 24.99 1.02 9.46
N PHE A 127 24.67 0.88 8.17
CA PHE A 127 25.26 -0.16 7.33
C PHE A 127 26.78 0.01 7.23
N GLY A 128 27.52 -1.04 7.61
CA GLY A 128 29.00 -1.03 7.59
C GLY A 128 29.66 -0.43 8.84
N CYS A 129 28.90 0.01 9.84
CA CYS A 129 29.45 0.41 11.14
C CYS A 129 29.98 -0.83 11.89
N SER A 130 31.31 -0.98 11.94
CA SER A 130 31.99 -2.06 12.67
C SER A 130 32.03 -1.84 14.18
N HIS A 131 31.81 -0.60 14.63
CA HIS A 131 31.72 -0.24 16.04
C HIS A 131 30.50 0.65 16.28
N VAL A 132 29.51 0.12 16.98
CA VAL A 132 28.33 0.87 17.42
C VAL A 132 28.58 1.36 18.85
N PRO A 133 28.68 2.68 19.12
CA PRO A 133 28.97 3.19 20.45
C PRO A 133 27.93 2.72 21.49
N GLN A 134 28.34 2.44 22.73
CA GLN A 134 27.41 2.02 23.80
C GLN A 134 26.25 3.01 24.01
N LEU A 135 26.49 4.31 23.79
CA LEU A 135 25.45 5.34 23.88
C LEU A 135 24.32 5.12 22.86
N PHE A 136 24.61 4.55 21.70
CA PHE A 136 23.60 4.20 20.70
C PHE A 136 22.64 3.14 21.23
N TYR A 137 23.14 2.05 21.84
CA TYR A 137 22.29 1.02 22.46
C TYR A 137 21.41 1.59 23.56
N LYS A 138 21.95 2.48 24.40
CA LYS A 138 21.18 3.17 25.44
C LYS A 138 20.05 4.01 24.85
N ASN A 139 20.29 4.70 23.74
CA ASN A 139 19.27 5.48 23.06
C ASN A 139 18.24 4.57 22.36
N LEU A 140 18.66 3.44 21.80
CA LEU A 140 17.75 2.46 21.20
C LEU A 140 16.78 1.88 22.24
N GLU A 141 17.26 1.57 23.44
CA GLU A 141 16.37 1.12 24.53
C GLU A 141 15.36 2.19 24.95
N LYS A 142 15.76 3.47 25.02
CA LYS A 142 14.80 4.56 25.27
C LYS A 142 13.70 4.62 24.21
N VAL A 143 14.07 4.45 22.94
CA VAL A 143 13.10 4.42 21.84
C VAL A 143 12.16 3.22 21.98
N LYS A 144 12.66 2.04 22.34
CA LYS A 144 11.81 0.87 22.61
C LYS A 144 10.83 1.14 23.75
N CYS A 145 11.28 1.74 24.86
CA CYS A 145 10.40 2.12 25.97
C CYS A 145 9.29 3.08 25.51
N LEU A 146 9.63 4.13 24.75
CA LEU A 146 8.66 5.07 24.21
C LEU A 146 7.62 4.39 23.30
N ILE A 147 8.06 3.43 22.48
CA ILE A 147 7.15 2.66 21.63
C ILE A 147 6.15 1.84 22.48
N GLU A 148 6.61 1.20 23.55
CA GLU A 148 5.73 0.44 24.44
C GLU A 148 4.76 1.35 25.21
N GLU A 149 5.21 2.54 25.65
CA GLU A 149 4.32 3.53 26.26
C GLU A 149 3.21 3.98 25.30
N ILE A 150 3.55 4.25 24.04
CA ILE A 150 2.57 4.63 23.01
C ILE A 150 1.57 3.49 22.74
N LYS A 151 2.02 2.23 22.71
CA LYS A 151 1.13 1.08 22.52
C LYS A 151 0.18 0.86 23.68
N ASN A 152 0.60 1.17 24.91
CA ASN A 152 -0.20 0.98 26.13
C ASN A 152 -1.06 2.20 26.49
N GLY A 153 -0.82 3.35 25.86
CA GLY A 153 -1.59 4.59 26.03
C GLY A 153 -2.73 4.80 25.01
N MET A 154 -2.93 3.85 24.10
CA MET A 154 -4.11 3.74 23.20
C MET A 154 -4.95 2.52 23.60
#